data_AF-A0A060W1B6-F1
#
_entry.id   AF-A0A060W1B6-F1
#
_cell.length_a   1.000
_cell.length_b   1.000
_cell.length_c   1.000
_cell.angle_alpha   90.00
_cell.angle_beta   90.00
_cell.angle_gamma   90.00
#
_symmetry.space_group_name_H-M   'P 1'
#
loop_
_entity.id
_entity.type
_entity.pdbx_description
1 polymer ?
#
loop_
_entity_poly.entity_id
_entity_poly.type
_entity_poly.pdbx_seq_one_letter_code
_entity_poly.pdbx_strand_id
1 'polypeptide(L)'
;MSSFIVLMISLFFVQVMFGAGVNEGMGLQGALPVPVFEVLNKQFGVSFECFASPLNSYFKQFCSAFPDTDGFFGSRGPFLNFSPASGSFEANPPFCEELMDAMVTHFEVLLLSHFFLITS
;
A
#
# COMPACT_ATOMS: atom_id res chain seq x y z
N MET A 1 -8.90 5.52 20.42
CA MET A 1 -7.64 4.72 20.39
C MET A 1 -7.73 3.46 19.52
N SER A 2 -8.81 3.16 18.79
CA SER A 2 -9.02 1.82 18.18
C SER A 2 -9.20 1.76 16.65
N SER A 3 -8.96 2.84 15.89
CA SER A 3 -9.19 2.80 14.43
C SER A 3 -8.27 3.70 13.61
N PHE A 4 -7.25 4.29 14.23
CA PHE A 4 -6.37 5.22 13.55
C PHE A 4 -5.17 4.48 12.99
N ILE A 5 -5.36 4.05 11.75
CA ILE A 5 -4.32 3.86 10.75
C ILE A 5 -3.12 3.03 11.25
N VAL A 6 -3.22 1.71 11.10
CA VAL A 6 -2.01 0.88 10.99
C VAL A 6 -1.45 1.12 9.59
N LEU A 7 -0.79 2.26 9.41
CA LEU A 7 0.13 2.55 8.31
C LEU A 7 1.54 2.17 8.76
N MET A 8 1.70 0.90 9.10
CA MET A 8 2.99 0.34 9.44
C MET A 8 3.07 -1.06 8.86
N ILE A 9 4.24 -1.39 8.33
CA ILE A 9 4.65 -2.68 7.75
C ILE A 9 4.59 -2.66 6.20
N SER A 10 5.53 -1.94 5.59
CA SER A 10 6.24 -2.43 4.39
C SER A 10 7.56 -1.66 4.16
N LEU A 11 7.64 -0.36 4.53
CA LEU A 11 8.92 0.40 4.53
C LEU A 11 10.01 -0.28 5.38
N PHE A 12 9.65 -0.78 6.57
CA PHE A 12 10.61 -1.43 7.47
C PHE A 12 11.02 -2.84 7.01
N PHE A 13 10.16 -3.55 6.27
CA PHE A 13 10.44 -4.93 5.87
C PHE A 13 11.39 -4.98 4.65
N VAL A 14 11.20 -4.06 3.69
CA VAL A 14 12.04 -3.97 2.49
C VAL A 14 13.46 -3.50 2.83
N GLN A 15 13.60 -2.51 3.71
CA GLN A 15 14.91 -1.98 4.13
C GLN A 15 15.72 -2.99 4.98
N VAL A 16 15.04 -3.86 5.73
CA VAL A 16 15.67 -4.91 6.55
C VAL A 16 15.94 -6.20 5.75
N MET A 17 15.15 -6.52 4.72
CA MET A 17 15.33 -7.75 3.94
C MET A 17 16.24 -7.63 2.71
N PHE A 18 16.36 -6.46 2.06
CA PHE A 18 17.08 -6.34 0.78
C PHE A 18 18.47 -5.68 0.84
N GLY A 19 18.85 -4.98 1.92
CA GLY A 19 20.20 -4.42 2.02
C GLY A 19 20.60 -3.43 0.89
N ALA A 20 21.77 -2.79 1.04
CA ALA A 20 22.22 -1.70 0.17
C ALA A 20 23.09 -2.17 -1.02
N GLY A 21 22.66 -3.20 -1.75
CA GLY A 21 23.44 -3.86 -2.81
C GLY A 21 23.18 -3.34 -4.23
N VAL A 22 24.24 -3.07 -5.00
CA VAL A 22 24.25 -2.43 -6.35
C VAL A 22 23.55 -3.25 -7.47
N ASN A 23 22.99 -4.43 -7.17
CA ASN A 23 22.30 -5.29 -8.16
C ASN A 23 20.88 -5.74 -7.74
N GLU A 24 20.33 -5.20 -6.65
CA GLU A 24 19.01 -5.63 -6.14
C GLU A 24 17.92 -4.69 -6.63
N GLY A 25 17.23 -5.08 -7.71
CA GLY A 25 16.23 -4.23 -8.35
C GLY A 25 15.84 -4.63 -9.78
N MET A 26 16.57 -5.54 -10.43
CA MET A 26 16.19 -6.08 -11.75
C MET A 26 15.10 -7.17 -11.69
N GLY A 27 14.10 -6.99 -10.83
CA GLY A 27 12.99 -7.90 -10.62
C GLY A 27 11.84 -7.20 -9.91
N LEU A 28 11.11 -6.39 -10.68
CA LEU A 28 9.79 -5.79 -10.44
C LEU A 28 9.05 -6.37 -9.21
N GLN A 29 8.83 -5.52 -8.20
CA GLN A 29 7.88 -5.67 -7.08
C GLN A 29 7.17 -7.03 -6.97
N GLY A 30 7.62 -7.90 -6.06
CA GLY A 30 6.95 -9.17 -5.74
C GLY A 30 5.82 -8.98 -4.73
N ALA A 31 4.70 -9.68 -4.90
CA ALA A 31 3.66 -9.75 -3.87
C ALA A 31 4.21 -10.41 -2.60
N LEU A 32 3.73 -9.96 -1.44
CA LEU A 32 4.09 -10.60 -0.16
C LEU A 32 3.59 -12.06 -0.14
N PRO A 33 4.25 -12.97 0.59
CA PRO A 33 3.76 -14.34 0.75
C PRO A 33 2.36 -14.36 1.39
N VAL A 34 1.51 -15.29 0.95
CA VAL A 34 0.13 -15.46 1.46
C VAL A 34 0.04 -15.48 3.01
N PRO A 35 0.90 -16.21 3.75
CA PRO A 35 0.84 -16.21 5.21
C PRO A 35 1.06 -14.83 5.84
N VAL A 36 1.82 -13.94 5.18
CA VAL A 36 2.02 -12.55 5.64
C VAL A 36 0.72 -11.78 5.50
N PHE A 37 0.04 -11.88 4.35
CA PHE A 37 -1.26 -11.26 4.15
C PHE A 37 -2.33 -11.79 5.12
N GLU A 38 -2.35 -13.08 5.42
CA GLU A 38 -3.26 -13.67 6.42
C GLU A 38 -3.05 -13.06 7.81
N VAL A 39 -1.79 -12.90 8.23
CA VAL A 39 -1.45 -12.25 9.51
C VAL A 39 -1.83 -10.77 9.49
N LEU A 40 -1.52 -10.05 8.41
CA LEU A 40 -1.88 -8.63 8.25
C LEU A 40 -3.39 -8.42 8.34
N ASN A 41 -4.17 -9.26 7.66
CA ASN A 41 -5.63 -9.21 7.72
C ASN A 41 -6.14 -9.55 9.13
N LYS A 42 -5.66 -10.65 9.72
CA LYS A 42 -6.15 -11.14 11.02
C LYS A 42 -5.79 -10.24 12.20
N GLN A 43 -4.58 -9.69 12.22
CA GLN A 43 -4.05 -8.92 13.37
C GLN A 43 -4.31 -7.42 13.23
N PHE A 44 -4.29 -6.89 12.00
CA PHE A 44 -4.34 -5.45 11.75
C PHE A 44 -5.52 -5.02 10.87
N GLY A 45 -6.38 -5.96 10.46
CA GLY A 45 -7.56 -5.68 9.65
C GLY A 45 -7.24 -5.24 8.21
N VAL A 46 -6.00 -5.44 7.75
CA VAL A 46 -5.58 -5.06 6.39
C VAL A 46 -6.47 -5.77 5.39
N SER A 47 -7.06 -5.01 4.47
CA SER A 47 -8.01 -5.55 3.48
C SER A 47 -7.86 -4.95 2.09
N PHE A 48 -6.78 -4.19 1.86
CA PHE A 48 -6.56 -3.44 0.63
C PHE A 48 -5.05 -3.31 0.36
N GLU A 49 -4.66 -3.47 -0.90
CA GLU A 49 -3.28 -3.26 -1.39
C GLU A 49 -3.16 -1.90 -2.11
N CYS A 50 -2.30 -1.01 -1.62
CA CYS A 50 -2.04 0.30 -2.23
C CYS A 50 -1.29 0.20 -3.56
N PHE A 51 -0.54 -0.89 -3.80
CA PHE A 51 0.20 -1.08 -5.05
C PHE A 51 0.11 -2.54 -5.47
N ALA A 52 -0.76 -2.85 -6.42
CA ALA A 52 -0.88 -4.18 -7.00
C ALA A 52 -1.33 -4.12 -8.46
N SER A 53 -1.59 -5.30 -9.02
CA SER A 53 -2.18 -5.55 -10.33
C SER A 53 -3.18 -6.70 -10.19
N PRO A 54 -4.10 -6.88 -11.15
CA PRO A 54 -5.03 -8.02 -11.15
C PRO A 54 -4.35 -9.39 -11.05
N LEU A 55 -3.08 -9.49 -11.44
CA LEU A 55 -2.33 -10.75 -11.48
C LEU A 55 -1.64 -11.10 -10.16
N ASN A 56 -1.37 -10.11 -9.30
CA ASN A 56 -0.60 -10.30 -8.07
C ASN A 56 -1.32 -9.84 -6.80
N SER A 57 -2.53 -9.28 -6.91
CA SER A 57 -3.33 -8.84 -5.76
C SER A 57 -3.76 -10.03 -4.91
N TYR A 58 -3.55 -9.95 -3.60
CA TYR A 58 -4.13 -10.87 -2.63
C TYR A 58 -5.58 -10.52 -2.31
N PHE A 59 -5.90 -9.23 -2.16
CA PHE A 59 -7.26 -8.76 -1.91
C PHE A 59 -8.00 -8.45 -3.20
N LYS A 60 -9.34 -8.46 -3.14
CA LYS A 60 -10.19 -8.07 -4.28
C LYS A 60 -10.21 -6.56 -4.54
N GLN A 61 -9.66 -5.77 -3.63
CA GLN A 61 -9.61 -4.32 -3.73
C GLN A 61 -8.17 -3.88 -3.61
N PHE A 62 -7.70 -3.17 -4.63
CA PHE A 62 -6.33 -2.71 -4.72
C PHE A 62 -6.24 -1.45 -5.57
N CYS A 63 -5.14 -0.72 -5.48
CA CYS A 63 -4.78 0.33 -6.42
C CYS A 63 -3.77 -0.23 -7.44
N SER A 64 -3.89 0.19 -8.70
CA SER A 64 -3.01 -0.22 -9.78
C SER A 64 -2.72 0.91 -10.77
N ALA A 65 -1.70 0.73 -11.60
CA ALA A 65 -1.23 1.77 -12.53
C ALA A 65 -2.21 2.04 -13.69
N PHE A 66 -2.98 1.03 -14.12
CA PHE A 66 -3.81 1.08 -15.33
C PHE A 66 -5.30 0.96 -14.97
N PRO A 67 -5.97 2.06 -14.56
CA PRO A 67 -7.37 2.01 -14.14
C PRO A 67 -8.33 1.56 -15.25
N ASP A 68 -7.99 1.84 -16.51
CA ASP A 68 -8.77 1.53 -17.70
C ASP A 68 -8.84 0.03 -17.97
N THR A 69 -7.76 -0.72 -17.71
CA THR A 69 -7.74 -2.18 -17.86
C THR A 69 -8.09 -2.90 -16.57
N ASP A 70 -7.56 -2.42 -15.45
CA ASP A 70 -7.57 -3.16 -14.19
C ASP A 70 -8.84 -2.88 -13.37
N GLY A 71 -9.56 -1.80 -13.67
CA GLY A 71 -10.82 -1.45 -13.01
C GLY A 71 -11.86 -2.56 -13.13
N PHE A 72 -11.88 -3.28 -14.25
CA PHE A 72 -12.76 -4.44 -14.46
C PHE A 72 -12.46 -5.62 -13.53
N PHE A 73 -11.26 -5.65 -12.93
CA PHE A 73 -10.78 -6.70 -12.05
C PHE A 73 -10.70 -6.27 -10.57
N GLY A 74 -11.17 -5.07 -10.22
CA GLY A 74 -11.25 -4.59 -8.84
C GLY A 74 -10.29 -3.45 -8.49
N SER A 75 -9.52 -2.94 -9.45
CA SER A 75 -8.65 -1.78 -9.23
C SER A 75 -9.45 -0.52 -8.88
N ARG A 76 -8.91 0.27 -7.95
CA ARG A 76 -9.36 1.65 -7.63
C ARG A 76 -8.53 2.72 -8.34
N GLY A 77 -7.69 2.32 -9.29
CA GLY A 77 -6.80 3.19 -10.04
C GLY A 77 -5.51 3.52 -9.29
N PRO A 78 -4.76 4.55 -9.76
CA PRO A 78 -3.47 4.88 -9.20
C PRO A 78 -3.57 5.34 -7.74
N PHE A 79 -2.65 4.86 -6.89
CA PHE A 79 -2.65 5.12 -5.46
C PHE A 79 -2.68 6.62 -5.10
N LEU A 80 -1.90 7.44 -5.80
CA LEU A 80 -1.82 8.88 -5.53
C LEU A 80 -3.14 9.63 -5.82
N ASN A 81 -4.07 9.01 -6.56
CA ASN A 81 -5.40 9.55 -6.80
C ASN A 81 -6.47 8.92 -5.91
N PHE A 82 -6.09 7.97 -5.05
CA PHE A 82 -6.99 7.27 -4.14
C PHE A 82 -6.96 7.91 -2.76
N SER A 83 -8.11 8.42 -2.31
CA SER A 83 -8.25 9.13 -1.03
C SER A 83 -9.26 8.43 -0.12
N PRO A 84 -8.86 7.33 0.56
CA PRO A 84 -9.76 6.61 1.45
C PRO A 84 -10.06 7.43 2.70
N ALA A 85 -11.32 7.40 3.15
CA ALA A 85 -11.73 8.07 4.38
C ALA A 85 -11.32 7.31 5.66
N SER A 86 -11.24 5.98 5.55
CA SER A 86 -10.80 5.08 6.61
C SER A 86 -10.41 3.72 6.01
N GLY A 87 -9.71 2.91 6.79
CA GLY A 87 -9.34 1.55 6.42
C GLY A 87 -7.99 1.13 6.97
N SER A 88 -7.58 -0.09 6.62
CA SER A 88 -6.27 -0.66 6.92
C SER A 88 -5.68 -1.24 5.64
N PHE A 89 -4.47 -0.80 5.32
CA PHE A 89 -3.90 -0.88 3.97
C PHE A 89 -2.48 -1.45 4.02
N GLU A 90 -2.15 -2.30 3.06
CA GLU A 90 -0.79 -2.74 2.79
C GLU A 90 -0.21 -1.85 1.67
N ALA A 91 1.05 -1.45 1.79
CA ALA A 91 1.70 -0.63 0.76
C ALA A 91 3.13 -1.07 0.49
N ASN A 92 3.31 -1.82 -0.60
CA ASN A 92 4.59 -2.22 -1.13
C ASN A 92 4.84 -1.53 -2.49
N PRO A 93 5.29 -0.25 -2.54
CA PRO A 93 5.44 0.46 -3.80
C PRO A 93 6.56 -0.13 -4.68
N PRO A 94 6.52 0.09 -6.01
CA PRO A 94 7.67 -0.15 -6.88
C PRO A 94 8.93 0.58 -6.40
N PHE A 95 10.10 0.02 -6.71
CA PHE A 95 11.42 0.58 -6.38
C PHE A 95 11.77 1.82 -7.22
N CYS A 96 11.04 2.92 -7.01
CA CYS A 96 11.24 4.23 -7.61
C CYS A 96 11.18 5.27 -6.49
N GLU A 97 12.29 5.98 -6.27
CA GLU A 97 12.43 6.93 -5.16
C GLU A 97 11.37 8.03 -5.22
N GLU A 98 11.12 8.57 -6.41
CA GLU A 98 10.12 9.63 -6.62
C GLU A 98 8.71 9.16 -6.27
N LEU A 99 8.39 7.89 -6.58
CA LEU A 99 7.10 7.31 -6.25
C LEU A 99 6.96 7.03 -4.75
N MET A 100 8.04 6.57 -4.09
CA MET A 100 8.04 6.36 -2.64
C MET A 100 7.88 7.68 -1.88
N ASP A 101 8.57 8.75 -2.31
CA ASP A 101 8.46 10.07 -1.69
C ASP A 101 7.05 10.66 -1.88
N ALA A 102 6.50 10.54 -3.09
CA ALA A 102 5.12 10.93 -3.37
C ALA A 102 4.10 10.12 -2.55
N MET A 103 4.33 8.82 -2.36
CA MET A 103 3.50 7.95 -1.52
C MET A 103 3.52 8.39 -0.06
N VAL A 104 4.70 8.68 0.51
CA VAL A 104 4.82 9.16 1.90
C VAL A 104 4.09 10.48 2.07
N THR A 105 4.31 11.44 1.15
CA THR A 105 3.61 12.72 1.15
C THR A 105 2.09 12.53 1.09
N HIS A 106 1.60 11.64 0.23
CA HIS A 106 0.17 11.33 0.13
C HIS A 106 -0.39 10.73 1.42
N PHE A 107 0.35 9.81 2.06
CA PHE A 107 -0.04 9.27 3.36
C PHE A 107 -0.15 10.34 4.44
N GLU A 108 0.82 11.26 4.52
CA GLU A 108 0.77 12.37 5.48
C GLU A 108 -0.47 13.24 5.28
N VAL A 109 -0.79 13.58 4.03
CA VAL A 109 -2.01 14.35 3.70
C VAL A 109 -3.28 13.60 4.14
N LEU A 110 -3.37 12.30 3.85
CA LEU A 110 -4.52 11.48 4.27
C LEU A 110 -4.60 11.38 5.79
N LEU A 111 -3.50 11.16 6.50
CA LEU A 111 -3.47 11.08 7.95
C LEU A 111 -3.89 12.40 8.63
N LEU A 112 -3.34 13.52 8.17
CA LEU A 112 -3.57 14.83 8.75
C LEU A 112 -4.99 15.35 8.48
N SER A 113 -5.50 15.15 7.26
CA SER A 113 -6.86 15.57 6.91
C SER A 113 -7.93 14.85 7.74
N HIS A 114 -7.69 13.60 8.13
CA HIS A 114 -8.64 12.82 8.93
C HIS A 114 -8.46 13.00 10.44
N PHE A 115 -7.27 13.38 10.91
CA PHE A 115 -7.09 13.76 12.31
C PHE A 115 -7.89 15.03 12.66
N PHE A 116 -7.93 16.00 11.75
CA PHE A 116 -8.68 17.25 11.93
C PHE A 116 -10.20 17.05 12.00
N LEU A 117 -10.73 16.07 11.26
CA LEU A 117 -12.16 15.75 11.25
C LEU A 117 -12.67 15.05 12.52
N ILE A 118 -11.77 14.52 13.36
CA ILE A 118 -12.15 13.75 14.56
C ILE A 118 -11.94 14.57 15.85
N THR A 119 -11.22 15.70 15.75
CA THR A 119 -11.07 16.68 16.83
C THR A 119 -11.98 17.91 16.70
N SER A 120 -12.78 17.99 15.63
CA SER A 120 -13.78 19.04 15.38
C SER A 120 -15.19 18.54 15.70
#